data_AF-A0A2U1VEH2-F1
#
_entry.id   AF-A0A2U1VEH2-F1
#
_cell.length_a   1.000
_cell.length_b   1.000
_cell.length_c   1.000
_cell.angle_alpha   90.00
_cell.angle_beta   90.00
_cell.angle_gamma   90.00
#
_symmetry.space_group_name_H-M   'P 1'
#
loop_
_entity.id
_entity.type
_entity.pdbx_description
1 polymer ?
#
loop_
_entity_poly.entity_id
_entity_poly.type
_entity_poly.pdbx_seq_one_letter_code
_entity_poly.pdbx_strand_id
1 'polypeptide(L)'
;MPSLPSVPTARHVDSQRLMSVVAIPFAAAIAMASTVAATGVTATPLGETHSTLGFLLDFTTFCYLAVAMAHLSGAIAERTCGGMAAGLSMDEFDAPEPMSTDEFWGAFPNHVDGAAIAGAVTLLCTLAGSFLS
;
A
#
# COMPACT_ATOMS: atom_id res chain seq x y z
N MET A 1 -16.05 -7.11 -27.81
CA MET A 1 -15.51 -7.62 -26.53
C MET A 1 -14.57 -6.55 -26.01
N PRO A 2 -14.74 -6.01 -24.80
CA PRO A 2 -13.73 -5.13 -24.23
C PRO A 2 -12.46 -5.97 -24.08
N SER A 3 -11.40 -5.62 -24.83
CA SER A 3 -10.10 -6.26 -24.66
C SER A 3 -9.62 -5.92 -23.26
N LEU A 4 -9.40 -6.94 -22.43
CA LEU A 4 -8.69 -6.75 -21.18
C LEU A 4 -7.36 -6.06 -21.53
N PRO A 5 -7.12 -4.85 -20.99
CA PRO A 5 -5.99 -4.06 -21.41
C PRO A 5 -4.71 -4.78 -20.98
N SER A 6 -3.81 -5.03 -21.93
CA SER A 6 -2.55 -5.73 -21.65
C SER A 6 -1.72 -4.90 -20.69
N VAL A 7 -1.52 -5.40 -19.47
CA VAL A 7 -0.49 -4.86 -18.58
C VAL A 7 0.85 -5.15 -19.24
N PRO A 8 1.66 -4.13 -19.57
CA PRO A 8 2.97 -4.36 -20.17
C PRO A 8 3.84 -5.17 -19.20
N THR A 9 4.60 -6.13 -19.75
CA THR A 9 5.56 -6.91 -18.97
C THR A 9 6.65 -5.99 -18.43
N ALA A 10 6.92 -6.08 -17.12
CA ALA A 10 7.97 -5.31 -16.47
C ALA A 10 9.34 -5.59 -17.12
N ARG A 11 10.08 -4.52 -17.42
CA ARG A 11 11.43 -4.55 -17.99
C ARG A 11 12.52 -4.50 -16.91
N HIS A 12 12.21 -3.91 -15.76
CA HIS A 12 13.13 -3.79 -14.62
C HIS A 12 12.37 -3.74 -13.30
N VAL A 13 13.09 -3.93 -12.19
CA VAL A 13 12.56 -3.87 -10.83
C VAL A 13 13.04 -2.59 -10.15
N ASP A 14 12.11 -1.72 -9.78
CA ASP A 14 12.36 -0.58 -8.91
C ASP A 14 12.28 -1.04 -7.45
N SER A 15 13.46 -1.31 -6.88
CA SER A 15 13.58 -1.79 -5.50
C SER A 15 13.13 -0.74 -4.49
N GLN A 16 13.26 0.55 -4.78
CA GLN A 16 12.85 1.61 -3.88
C GLN A 16 11.32 1.67 -3.79
N ARG A 17 10.63 1.59 -4.92
CA ARG A 17 9.16 1.50 -4.94
C ARG A 17 8.64 0.21 -4.31
N LEU A 18 9.30 -0.92 -4.57
CA LEU A 18 8.94 -2.18 -3.93
C LEU A 18 9.04 -2.09 -2.41
N MET A 19 10.15 -1.55 -1.91
CA MET A 19 10.36 -1.33 -0.48
C MET A 19 9.39 -0.29 0.09
N SER A 20 8.99 0.72 -0.67
CA SER A 20 7.98 1.69 -0.25
C SER A 20 6.61 1.02 -0.01
N VAL A 21 6.14 0.21 -0.97
CA VAL A 21 4.86 -0.51 -0.88
C VAL A 21 4.84 -1.51 0.28
N VAL A 22 5.96 -2.20 0.52
CA VAL A 22 6.04 -3.26 1.52
C VAL A 22 6.46 -2.73 2.88
N ALA A 23 7.56 -1.99 2.99
CA ALA A 23 8.18 -1.69 4.27
C ALA A 23 7.57 -0.49 5.00
N ILE A 24 7.10 0.54 4.29
CA ILE A 24 6.55 1.75 4.94
C ILE A 24 5.28 1.43 5.74
N PRO A 25 4.27 0.74 5.19
CA PRO A 25 3.05 0.39 5.94
C PRO A 25 3.36 -0.48 7.16
N PHE A 26 4.29 -1.43 7.00
CA PHE A 26 4.71 -2.31 8.09
C PHE A 26 5.44 -1.55 9.21
N ALA A 27 6.38 -0.66 8.85
CA ALA A 27 7.09 0.17 9.81
C ALA A 27 6.14 1.11 10.57
N ALA A 28 5.17 1.71 9.86
CA ALA A 28 4.14 2.53 10.49
C ALA A 28 3.31 1.73 11.49
N ALA A 29 2.93 0.49 11.16
CA ALA A 29 2.21 -0.39 12.06
C ALA A 29 3.00 -0.75 13.32
N ILE A 30 4.28 -1.09 13.18
CA ILE A 30 5.16 -1.36 14.33
C ILE A 30 5.30 -0.12 15.22
N ALA A 31 5.54 1.05 14.63
CA ALA A 31 5.68 2.29 15.39
C ALA A 31 4.41 2.60 16.22
N MET A 32 3.23 2.46 15.62
CA MET A 32 1.96 2.68 16.30
C MET A 32 1.72 1.65 17.42
N ALA A 33 2.01 0.37 17.16
CA ALA A 33 1.89 -0.66 18.18
C ALA A 33 2.84 -0.47 19.36
N SER A 34 4.07 -0.02 19.11
CA SER A 34 5.01 0.31 20.19
C SER A 34 4.49 1.43 21.08
N THR A 35 3.79 2.40 20.47
CA THR A 35 3.15 3.52 21.19
C THR A 35 1.95 3.06 22.00
N VAL A 36 1.11 2.18 21.45
CA VAL A 36 -0.02 1.56 22.16
C VAL A 36 0.45 0.69 23.33
N ALA A 37 1.49 -0.13 23.11
CA ALA A 37 2.11 -0.94 24.15
C ALA A 37 2.68 -0.06 25.29
N ALA A 38 3.29 1.08 24.96
CA ALA A 38 3.86 2.00 25.95
C ALA A 38 2.80 2.76 26.75
N THR A 39 1.62 3.02 26.17
CA THR A 39 0.55 3.79 26.82
C THR A 39 -0.43 2.93 27.61
N GLY A 40 -0.42 1.60 27.43
CA GLY A 40 -1.29 0.66 28.15
C GLY A 40 -2.79 0.81 27.84
N VAL A 41 -3.14 1.69 26.89
CA VAL A 41 -4.52 1.93 26.44
C VAL A 41 -4.78 1.05 25.23
N THR A 42 -5.31 -0.16 25.45
CA THR A 42 -5.90 -0.99 24.38
C THR A 42 -7.33 -0.55 24.01
N ALA A 43 -7.76 0.63 24.46
CA ALA A 43 -9.05 1.20 24.08
C ALA A 43 -8.89 1.95 22.76
N THR A 44 -8.91 1.24 21.64
CA THR A 44 -8.97 1.85 20.31
C THR A 44 -10.33 1.57 19.67
N PRO A 45 -10.94 2.53 18.95
CA PRO A 45 -12.18 2.32 18.18
C PRO A 45 -11.99 1.44 16.92
N LEU A 46 -10.81 0.83 16.77
CA LEU A 46 -10.41 -0.10 15.72
C LEU A 46 -10.43 -1.51 16.33
N GLY A 47 -11.59 -2.18 16.25
CA GLY A 47 -11.70 -3.62 16.51
C GLY A 47 -11.74 -4.03 17.99
N GLU A 48 -12.60 -5.02 18.27
CA GLU A 48 -12.87 -5.65 19.56
C GLU A 48 -11.68 -6.46 20.14
N THR A 49 -10.45 -6.17 19.71
CA THR A 49 -9.26 -6.96 20.06
C THR A 49 -8.67 -6.52 21.39
N HIS A 50 -8.83 -7.36 22.41
CA HIS A 50 -8.22 -7.21 23.74
C HIS A 50 -6.69 -7.50 23.78
N SER A 51 -6.01 -7.61 22.63
CA SER A 51 -4.58 -7.98 22.56
C SER A 51 -3.77 -7.05 21.64
N THR A 52 -2.51 -6.79 22.01
CA THR A 52 -1.55 -5.99 21.23
C THR A 52 -1.31 -6.57 19.84
N LEU A 53 -1.31 -7.90 19.71
CA LEU A 53 -1.15 -8.59 18.42
C LEU A 53 -2.36 -8.38 17.50
N GLY A 54 -3.58 -8.42 18.06
CA GLY A 54 -4.81 -8.13 17.32
C GLY A 54 -4.83 -6.70 16.79
N PHE A 55 -4.52 -5.73 17.65
CA PHE A 55 -4.39 -4.32 17.24
C PHE A 55 -3.36 -4.13 16.11
N LEU A 56 -2.21 -4.80 16.22
CA LEU A 56 -1.16 -4.79 15.18
C LEU A 56 -1.67 -5.29 13.83
N LEU A 57 -2.40 -6.40 13.81
CA LEU A 57 -2.94 -7.00 12.60
C LEU A 57 -4.03 -6.13 11.98
N ASP A 58 -4.93 -5.59 12.79
CA ASP A 58 -5.98 -4.68 12.32
C ASP A 58 -5.37 -3.42 11.70
N PHE A 59 -4.43 -2.79 12.42
CA PHE A 59 -3.76 -1.58 11.94
C PHE A 59 -2.97 -1.85 10.65
N THR A 60 -2.22 -2.95 10.61
CA THR A 60 -1.49 -3.39 9.41
C THR A 60 -2.45 -3.61 8.23
N THR A 61 -3.58 -4.27 8.48
CA THR A 61 -4.64 -4.50 7.48
C THR A 61 -5.15 -3.18 6.92
N PHE A 62 -5.46 -2.20 7.78
CA PHE A 62 -5.91 -0.88 7.32
C PHE A 62 -4.84 -0.14 6.52
N CYS A 63 -3.58 -0.15 6.95
CA CYS A 63 -2.50 0.50 6.23
C CYS A 63 -2.30 -0.09 4.83
N TYR A 64 -2.24 -1.41 4.69
CA TYR A 64 -2.09 -2.05 3.38
C TYR A 64 -3.34 -1.91 2.52
N LEU A 65 -4.54 -1.90 3.10
CA LEU A 65 -5.77 -1.60 2.35
C LEU A 65 -5.74 -0.19 1.79
N ALA A 66 -5.30 0.80 2.57
CA ALA A 66 -5.15 2.18 2.11
C ALA A 66 -4.14 2.29 0.96
N VAL A 67 -2.99 1.62 1.05
CA VAL A 67 -2.00 1.55 -0.03
C VAL A 67 -2.59 0.89 -1.28
N ALA A 68 -3.29 -0.24 -1.12
CA ALA A 68 -3.92 -0.92 -2.25
C ALA A 68 -4.92 0.00 -2.99
N MET A 69 -5.74 0.74 -2.24
CA MET A 69 -6.69 1.69 -2.81
C MET A 69 -6.01 2.90 -3.44
N ALA A 70 -4.91 3.40 -2.87
CA ALA A 70 -4.14 4.50 -3.44
C ALA A 70 -3.50 4.11 -4.78
N HIS A 71 -2.92 2.91 -4.86
CA HIS A 71 -2.36 2.41 -6.10
C HIS A 71 -3.44 2.10 -7.15
N LEU A 72 -4.58 1.53 -6.76
CA LEU A 72 -5.69 1.27 -7.67
C LEU A 72 -6.31 2.57 -8.21
N SER A 73 -6.53 3.56 -7.34
CA SER A 73 -7.03 4.88 -7.76
C SER A 73 -6.03 5.58 -8.67
N GLY A 74 -4.73 5.41 -8.41
CA GLY A 74 -3.64 5.75 -9.30
C GLY A 74 -3.74 5.19 -10.71
N ALA A 75 -3.84 3.86 -10.80
CA ALA A 75 -4.00 3.17 -12.07
C ALA A 75 -5.23 3.65 -12.85
N ILE A 76 -6.34 3.91 -12.14
CA ILE A 76 -7.56 4.44 -12.76
C ILE A 76 -7.35 5.87 -13.23
N ALA A 77 -6.85 6.75 -12.38
CA ALA A 77 -6.63 8.17 -12.67
C ALA A 77 -5.66 8.37 -13.84
N GLU A 78 -4.57 7.58 -13.89
CA GLU A 78 -3.63 7.62 -15.00
C GLU A 78 -4.30 7.22 -16.32
N ARG A 79 -5.16 6.21 -16.30
CA ARG A 79 -5.88 5.74 -17.49
C ARG A 79 -7.02 6.64 -17.92
N THR A 80 -7.69 7.33 -16.99
CA THR A 80 -8.84 8.20 -17.32
C THR A 80 -8.44 9.63 -17.59
N CYS A 81 -7.39 10.13 -16.94
CA CYS A 81 -7.04 11.55 -16.93
C CYS A 81 -5.64 11.86 -17.48
N GLY A 82 -4.87 10.84 -17.92
CA GLY A 82 -3.57 11.06 -18.56
C GLY A 82 -2.41 11.35 -17.60
N GLY A 83 -2.52 10.91 -16.34
CA GLY A 83 -1.43 10.93 -15.37
C GLY A 83 -1.62 11.92 -14.23
N MET A 84 -2.10 11.42 -13.10
CA MET A 84 -1.74 11.98 -11.80
C MET A 84 -1.00 10.90 -11.04
N ALA A 85 0.19 11.24 -10.55
CA ALA A 85 0.96 10.35 -9.68
C ALA A 85 0.10 9.97 -8.47
N ALA A 86 -0.10 8.67 -8.27
CA ALA A 86 -0.87 8.20 -7.13
C ALA A 86 -0.04 8.32 -5.85
N GLY A 87 -0.16 9.49 -5.22
CA GLY A 87 0.14 9.70 -3.81
C GLY A 87 1.57 10.14 -3.47
N LEU A 88 1.62 11.18 -2.64
CA LEU A 88 2.74 11.69 -1.83
C LEU A 88 3.83 12.52 -2.52
N SER A 89 3.49 13.38 -3.48
CA SER A 89 4.36 14.52 -3.83
C SER A 89 4.24 15.61 -2.76
N MET A 90 4.81 15.38 -1.57
CA MET A 90 4.88 16.41 -0.52
C MET A 90 6.11 17.34 -0.66
N ASP A 91 6.88 17.19 -1.74
CA ASP A 91 7.98 18.09 -2.12
C ASP A 91 7.87 18.43 -3.63
N GLU A 92 7.00 19.38 -3.97
CA GLU A 92 6.83 19.87 -5.35
C GLU A 92 7.95 20.81 -5.82
N PHE A 93 8.89 21.20 -4.95
CA PHE A 93 9.92 22.19 -5.30
C PHE A 93 11.27 21.61 -5.74
N ASP A 94 11.55 20.33 -5.48
CA ASP A 94 12.81 19.64 -5.86
C ASP A 94 12.57 18.23 -6.45
N ALA A 95 11.32 17.92 -6.85
CA ALA A 95 11.00 16.60 -7.40
C ALA A 95 11.79 16.35 -8.70
N PRO A 96 12.50 15.22 -8.82
CA PRO A 96 13.13 14.83 -10.08
C PRO A 96 12.07 14.82 -11.20
N GLU A 97 12.49 15.09 -12.45
CA GLU A 97 11.59 15.12 -13.60
C GLU A 97 10.65 13.91 -13.59
N PRO A 98 9.34 14.12 -13.82
CA PRO A 98 8.36 13.04 -13.73
C PRO A 98 8.74 11.93 -14.72
N MET A 99 8.93 10.73 -14.18
CA MET A 99 9.19 9.50 -14.94
C MET A 99 8.17 9.37 -16.07
N SER A 100 8.64 9.02 -17.27
CA SER A 100 7.74 8.84 -18.40
C SER A 100 6.73 7.72 -18.14
N THR A 101 5.50 7.83 -18.67
CA THR A 101 4.44 6.82 -18.52
C THR A 101 4.92 5.43 -18.93
N ASP A 102 5.62 5.31 -20.07
CA ASP A 102 6.14 4.02 -20.56
C ASP A 102 7.18 3.41 -19.62
N GLU A 103 8.00 4.25 -18.99
CA GLU A 103 8.99 3.81 -18.01
C GLU A 103 8.33 3.39 -16.69
N PHE A 104 7.30 4.12 -16.25
CA PHE A 104 6.50 3.79 -15.07
C PHE A 104 5.82 2.42 -15.21
N TRP A 105 5.10 2.19 -16.32
CA TRP A 105 4.43 0.91 -16.57
C TRP A 105 5.40 -0.22 -16.89
N GLY A 106 6.60 0.12 -17.37
CA GLY A 106 7.70 -0.82 -17.58
C GLY A 106 8.48 -1.20 -16.30
N ALA A 107 8.18 -0.59 -15.16
CA ALA A 107 8.82 -0.87 -13.87
C ALA A 107 7.93 -1.76 -12.99
N PHE A 108 8.54 -2.67 -12.23
CA PHE A 108 7.88 -3.38 -11.12
C PHE A 108 8.33 -2.79 -9.77
N PRO A 109 7.41 -2.43 -8.85
CA PRO A 109 5.97 -2.43 -9.02
C PRO A 109 5.46 -1.15 -9.73
N ASN A 110 4.56 -1.34 -10.70
CA ASN A 110 3.68 -0.27 -11.19
C ASN A 110 2.43 -0.14 -10.29
N HIS A 111 1.47 0.71 -10.65
CA HIS A 111 0.24 0.90 -9.87
C HIS A 111 -0.57 -0.40 -9.68
N VAL A 112 -0.68 -1.25 -10.70
CA VAL A 112 -1.42 -2.52 -10.58
C VAL A 112 -0.66 -3.50 -9.70
N ASP A 113 0.65 -3.60 -9.86
CA ASP A 113 1.49 -4.47 -9.03
C ASP A 113 1.46 -4.04 -7.56
N GLY A 114 1.59 -2.73 -7.29
CA GLY A 114 1.53 -2.18 -5.94
C GLY A 114 0.17 -2.43 -5.28
N ALA A 115 -0.92 -2.26 -6.04
CA ALA A 115 -2.27 -2.58 -5.55
C ALA A 115 -2.43 -4.07 -5.24
N ALA A 116 -1.91 -4.95 -6.11
CA ALA A 116 -1.97 -6.40 -5.93
C ALA A 116 -1.14 -6.87 -4.73
N ILE A 117 0.09 -6.37 -4.56
CA ILE A 117 0.97 -6.69 -3.43
C ILE A 117 0.30 -6.25 -2.13
N ALA A 118 -0.11 -4.98 -2.04
CA ALA A 118 -0.73 -4.46 -0.83
C ALA A 118 -2.05 -5.19 -0.52
N GLY A 119 -2.90 -5.45 -1.53
CA GLY A 119 -4.13 -6.21 -1.36
C GLY A 119 -3.88 -7.66 -0.90
N ALA A 120 -2.85 -8.32 -1.41
CA ALA A 120 -2.46 -9.66 -0.96
C ALA A 120 -2.03 -9.66 0.51
N VAL A 121 -1.26 -8.66 0.95
CA VAL A 121 -0.87 -8.51 2.36
C VAL A 121 -2.09 -8.23 3.23
N THR A 122 -3.00 -7.35 2.82
CA THR A 122 -4.27 -7.11 3.51
C THR A 122 -5.07 -8.39 3.71
N LEU A 123 -5.17 -9.22 2.67
CA LEU A 123 -5.87 -10.51 2.75
C LEU A 123 -5.19 -11.44 3.75
N LEU A 124 -3.85 -11.55 3.72
CA LEU A 124 -3.09 -12.38 4.65
C LEU A 124 -3.26 -11.92 6.10
N CYS A 125 -3.23 -10.61 6.36
CA CYS A 125 -3.46 -10.05 7.70
C CYS A 125 -4.89 -10.29 8.18
N THR A 126 -5.88 -10.14 7.30
CA THR A 126 -7.30 -10.43 7.62
C THR A 126 -7.48 -11.90 7.98
N LEU A 127 -6.90 -12.80 7.18
CA LEU A 127 -6.93 -14.24 7.45
C LEU A 127 -6.22 -14.56 8.77
N ALA A 128 -5.04 -14.01 9.00
CA ALA A 128 -4.31 -14.18 10.27
C ALA A 128 -5.12 -13.68 11.47
N GLY A 129 -5.76 -12.52 11.37
CA GLY A 129 -6.64 -11.98 12.42
C GLY A 129 -7.83 -12.90 12.71
N SER A 130 -8.41 -13.52 11.68
CA SER A 130 -9.52 -14.48 11.85
C SER A 130 -9.14 -15.76 12.61
N PHE A 131 -7.85 -16.11 12.68
CA PHE A 131 -7.35 -17.23 13.49
C PHE A 131 -7.00 -16.85 14.94
N LEU A 132 -6.98 -15.56 15.26
CA LEU A 132 -6.62 -15.02 16.57
C LEU A 132 -7.82 -14.46 17.35
N SER A 133 -8.98 -14.37 16.70
CA SER A 133 -10.29 -14.03 17.29
C SER A 133 -11.02 -15.31 17.72
#